data_AF-A0A2K3D092-F1
#
_entry.id   AF-A0A2K3D092-F1
#
_cell.length_a   1.000
_cell.length_b   1.000
_cell.length_c   1.000
_cell.angle_alpha   90.00
_cell.angle_beta   90.00
_cell.angle_gamma   90.00
#
_symmetry.space_group_name_H-M   'P 1'
#
loop_
_entity.id
_entity.type
_entity.pdbx_description
1 polymer ?
#
loop_
_entity_poly.entity_id
_entity_poly.type
_entity_poly.pdbx_seq_one_letter_code
_entity_poly.pdbx_strand_id
1 'polypeptide(L)'
;MLRSTLSRGNAASQRPVAASQRPALTKAAAALSAAKAMQHQSAAVPRLGGSARSVVAAAAAAAAADRFGEEEIAEVLAAIPPQHHATVFKLFWKLMAQIIAKNQALAAKADELTAMAKDYAAMAKDNATKTEQLYTTKQQLLFALSAAGVFNARSFVEYVANQWRQEQAGGSAKKRQDVFKDGLRTRPDLVLCLLRDVPSWTPASMTDEQKVESMAANLEAIMQDASNDVHSFNTASGLILHRDVHNRPTVASLSCIARSMGVPCHIKEEKEDNDATSA
;
A
#
# COMPACT_ATOMS: atom_id res chain seq x y z
N MET A 1 67.35 -71.49 7.03
CA MET A 1 65.94 -71.89 6.85
C MET A 1 65.24 -71.87 8.20
N LEU A 2 64.11 -71.17 8.25
CA LEU A 2 63.01 -71.24 9.22
C LEU A 2 63.31 -71.26 10.73
N ARG A 3 63.07 -70.08 11.33
CA ARG A 3 62.89 -69.82 12.76
C ARG A 3 61.77 -70.69 13.35
N SER A 4 62.01 -71.32 14.48
CA SER A 4 60.99 -71.93 15.34
C SER A 4 61.51 -71.98 16.77
N THR A 5 61.09 -71.04 17.61
CA THR A 5 61.25 -71.11 19.06
C THR A 5 59.87 -71.16 19.70
N LEU A 6 59.49 -72.38 20.10
CA LEU A 6 58.49 -72.64 21.12
C LEU A 6 59.03 -72.14 22.47
N SER A 7 58.28 -71.27 23.14
CA SER A 7 58.30 -71.20 24.60
C SER A 7 56.88 -70.92 25.08
N ARG A 8 56.26 -71.96 25.63
CA ARG A 8 54.95 -71.95 26.28
C ARG A 8 55.21 -71.82 27.78
N GLY A 9 54.67 -70.78 28.40
CA GLY A 9 54.70 -70.56 29.85
C GLY A 9 53.84 -69.37 30.25
N ASN A 10 52.59 -69.67 30.63
CA ASN A 10 51.58 -68.86 31.34
C ASN A 10 52.17 -67.94 32.45
N ALA A 11 51.55 -66.85 32.93
CA ALA A 11 50.26 -66.20 32.73
C ALA A 11 50.26 -64.81 33.43
N ALA A 12 49.24 -64.01 33.09
CA ALA A 12 48.45 -63.12 33.98
C ALA A 12 48.53 -61.59 33.77
N SER A 13 47.32 -61.07 33.50
CA SER A 13 46.78 -59.74 33.83
C SER A 13 46.98 -58.58 32.85
N GLN A 14 46.13 -58.58 31.82
CA GLN A 14 45.76 -57.36 31.07
C GLN A 14 44.73 -56.56 31.88
N ARG A 15 44.98 -55.26 32.05
CA ARG A 15 44.01 -54.27 32.55
C ARG A 15 42.83 -54.14 31.57
N PRO A 16 41.57 -54.09 32.01
CA PRO A 16 40.50 -53.60 31.15
C PRO A 16 40.51 -52.07 31.10
N VAL A 17 40.46 -51.57 29.87
CA VAL A 17 40.38 -50.18 29.44
C VAL A 17 39.01 -49.59 29.81
N ALA A 18 39.02 -48.37 30.33
CA ALA A 18 37.84 -47.57 30.64
C ALA A 18 36.97 -47.35 29.39
N ALA A 19 35.83 -48.05 29.33
CA ALA A 19 34.80 -47.89 28.32
C ALA A 19 33.44 -47.72 29.00
N SER A 20 33.18 -46.56 29.64
CA SER A 20 31.85 -46.29 30.20
C SER A 20 31.48 -44.80 30.38
N GLN A 21 32.03 -43.88 29.56
CA GLN A 21 31.67 -42.45 29.63
C GLN A 21 31.29 -41.80 28.28
N ARG A 22 31.41 -42.53 27.16
CA ARG A 22 31.09 -41.99 25.82
C ARG A 22 29.60 -41.89 25.44
N PRO A 23 28.67 -42.75 25.89
CA PRO A 23 27.28 -42.67 25.40
C PRO A 23 26.45 -41.52 26.01
N ALA A 24 26.79 -41.06 27.22
CA ALA A 24 26.03 -40.02 27.92
C ALA A 24 26.35 -38.61 27.40
N LEU A 25 27.63 -38.35 27.06
CA LEU A 25 28.08 -37.08 26.50
C LEU A 25 27.56 -36.84 25.07
N THR A 26 27.39 -37.89 24.27
CA THR A 26 26.81 -37.79 22.92
C THR A 26 25.31 -37.51 22.94
N LYS A 27 24.56 -38.03 23.91
CA LYS A 27 23.14 -37.72 24.09
C LYS A 27 22.89 -36.29 24.60
N ALA A 28 23.69 -35.82 25.57
CA ALA A 28 23.61 -34.44 26.04
C ALA A 28 23.96 -33.42 24.93
N ALA A 29 24.95 -33.74 24.09
CA ALA A 29 25.28 -32.93 22.91
C ALA A 29 24.14 -32.93 21.87
N ALA A 30 23.42 -34.04 21.68
CA ALA A 30 22.27 -34.13 20.79
C ALA A 30 21.07 -33.31 21.31
N ALA A 31 20.79 -33.33 22.62
CA ALA A 31 19.74 -32.52 23.24
C ALA A 31 20.06 -31.01 23.14
N LEU A 32 21.33 -30.62 23.36
CA LEU A 32 21.77 -29.24 23.18
C LEU A 32 21.70 -28.78 21.72
N SER A 33 21.95 -29.70 20.78
CA SER A 33 21.85 -29.44 19.34
C SER A 33 20.39 -29.34 18.88
N ALA A 34 19.48 -30.13 19.44
CA ALA A 34 18.04 -30.03 19.20
C ALA A 34 17.46 -28.73 19.76
N ALA A 35 17.86 -28.33 20.97
CA ALA A 35 17.50 -27.04 21.55
C ALA A 35 18.02 -25.86 20.72
N LYS A 36 19.25 -25.96 20.21
CA LYS A 36 19.83 -24.95 19.30
C LYS A 36 19.11 -24.92 17.94
N ALA A 37 18.67 -26.05 17.41
CA ALA A 37 17.89 -26.12 16.18
C ALA A 37 16.48 -25.50 16.34
N MET A 38 15.83 -25.68 17.49
CA MET A 38 14.57 -25.01 17.82
C MET A 38 14.73 -23.49 17.95
N GLN A 39 15.85 -23.03 18.51
CA GLN A 39 16.16 -21.61 18.65
C GLN A 39 16.38 -20.90 17.29
N HIS A 40 16.92 -21.62 16.30
CA HIS A 40 17.09 -21.11 14.94
C HIS A 40 15.80 -21.13 14.10
N GLN A 41 14.86 -22.04 14.36
CA GLN A 41 13.55 -22.03 13.69
C GLN A 41 12.65 -20.89 14.18
N SER A 42 12.74 -20.48 15.45
CA SER A 42 12.06 -19.28 15.96
C SER A 42 12.69 -17.96 15.50
N ALA A 43 13.91 -17.97 14.94
CA ALA A 43 14.56 -16.77 14.38
C ALA A 43 14.20 -16.53 12.90
N ALA A 44 13.46 -17.43 12.27
CA ALA A 44 12.91 -17.20 10.93
C ALA A 44 11.72 -16.23 11.04
N VAL A 45 12.02 -14.94 10.87
CA VAL A 45 11.01 -13.89 10.66
C VAL A 45 10.03 -14.37 9.58
N PRO A 46 8.71 -14.45 9.83
CA PRO A 46 7.77 -14.74 8.78
C PRO A 46 7.80 -13.58 7.80
N ARG A 47 8.35 -13.81 6.60
CA ARG A 47 8.09 -12.92 5.46
C ARG A 47 6.58 -12.89 5.25
N LEU A 48 6.03 -11.67 5.22
CA LEU A 48 4.65 -11.39 4.84
C LEU A 48 4.30 -12.18 3.58
N GLY A 49 3.43 -13.20 3.72
CA GLY A 49 2.99 -14.06 2.62
C GLY A 49 2.97 -15.58 2.88
N GLY A 50 3.44 -16.05 4.04
CA GLY A 50 3.48 -17.49 4.36
C GLY A 50 2.14 -18.08 4.84
N SER A 51 1.55 -18.94 4.00
CA SER A 51 0.35 -19.78 4.23
C SER A 51 0.12 -20.27 5.68
N ALA A 52 -1.16 -20.33 6.08
CA ALA A 52 -1.72 -20.80 7.37
C ALA A 52 -1.12 -22.08 7.99
N ARG A 53 -0.31 -22.85 7.22
CA ARG A 53 0.50 -23.98 7.71
C ARG A 53 1.56 -23.58 8.75
N SER A 54 2.01 -22.33 8.78
CA SER A 54 3.04 -21.86 9.72
C SER A 54 2.52 -21.74 11.17
N VAL A 55 1.27 -21.32 11.35
CA VAL A 55 0.65 -21.13 12.68
C VAL A 55 0.32 -22.47 13.33
N VAL A 56 -0.12 -23.45 12.53
CA VAL A 56 -0.40 -24.82 12.99
C VAL A 56 0.90 -25.54 13.42
N ALA A 57 2.02 -25.27 12.75
CA ALA A 57 3.32 -25.81 13.13
C ALA A 57 3.84 -25.24 14.47
N ALA A 58 3.59 -23.95 14.74
CA ALA A 58 3.94 -23.33 16.02
C ALA A 58 3.07 -23.86 17.18
N ALA A 59 1.76 -24.07 16.95
CA ALA A 59 0.86 -24.68 17.92
C ALA A 59 1.22 -26.16 18.20
N ALA A 60 1.61 -26.91 17.17
CA ALA A 60 2.09 -28.29 17.32
C ALA A 60 3.44 -28.36 18.07
N ALA A 61 4.33 -27.39 17.87
CA ALA A 61 5.58 -27.28 18.63
C ALA A 61 5.36 -26.90 20.10
N ALA A 62 4.36 -26.07 20.39
CA ALA A 62 3.94 -25.78 21.77
C ALA A 62 3.33 -27.01 22.46
N ALA A 63 2.53 -27.80 21.74
CA ALA A 63 2.02 -29.09 22.22
C ALA A 63 3.12 -30.17 22.39
N ALA A 64 4.25 -30.05 21.68
CA ALA A 64 5.41 -30.90 21.88
C ALA A 64 6.27 -30.49 23.09
N ALA A 65 6.22 -29.22 23.51
CA ALA A 65 6.87 -28.76 24.74
C ALA A 65 6.19 -29.30 26.01
N ASP A 66 4.93 -29.73 25.91
CA ASP A 66 4.19 -30.44 26.96
C ASP A 66 4.64 -31.91 27.13
N ARG A 67 5.60 -32.37 26.31
CA ARG A 67 6.18 -33.73 26.35
C ARG A 67 7.65 -33.78 26.77
N PHE A 68 8.14 -32.82 27.55
CA PHE A 68 9.33 -33.11 28.37
C PHE A 68 8.86 -33.92 29.58
N GLY A 69 8.65 -35.22 29.35
CA GLY A 69 8.25 -36.16 30.38
C GLY A 69 9.27 -36.15 31.51
N GLU A 70 8.78 -36.21 32.75
CA GLU A 70 9.56 -36.17 33.99
C GLU A 70 10.76 -37.16 33.98
N GLU A 71 10.67 -38.23 33.18
CA GLU A 71 11.71 -39.23 32.96
C GLU A 71 12.98 -38.72 32.27
N GLU A 72 12.90 -37.82 31.27
CA GLU A 72 14.10 -37.27 30.61
C GLU A 72 14.84 -36.26 31.49
N ILE A 73 14.11 -35.54 32.36
CA ILE A 73 14.68 -34.63 33.35
C ILE A 73 15.42 -35.43 34.43
N ALA A 74 14.86 -36.59 34.83
CA ALA A 74 15.48 -37.50 35.79
C ALA A 74 16.78 -38.14 35.25
N GLU A 75 16.82 -38.55 33.98
CA GLU A 75 18.05 -39.08 33.34
C GLU A 75 19.17 -38.03 33.25
N VAL A 76 18.83 -36.79 32.90
CA VAL A 76 19.82 -35.70 32.81
C VAL A 76 20.34 -35.31 34.20
N LEU A 77 19.48 -35.31 35.22
CA LEU A 77 19.88 -35.10 36.62
C LEU A 77 20.81 -36.23 37.11
N ALA A 78 20.53 -37.49 36.77
CA ALA A 78 21.37 -38.64 37.16
C ALA A 78 22.78 -38.60 36.54
N ALA A 79 22.96 -37.98 35.38
CA ALA A 79 24.25 -37.87 34.69
C ALA A 79 25.14 -36.71 35.18
N ILE A 80 24.61 -35.81 36.00
CA ILE A 80 25.33 -34.63 36.52
C ILE A 80 25.88 -34.95 37.91
N PRO A 81 27.08 -34.49 38.29
CA PRO A 81 27.56 -34.61 39.66
C PRO A 81 26.62 -33.91 40.66
N PRO A 82 26.30 -34.52 41.83
CA PRO A 82 25.29 -34.00 42.76
C PRO A 82 25.56 -32.57 43.26
N GLN A 83 26.84 -32.19 43.31
CA GLN A 83 27.30 -30.83 43.62
C GLN A 83 26.83 -29.74 42.63
N HIS A 84 26.35 -30.10 41.43
CA HIS A 84 25.87 -29.17 40.41
C HIS A 84 24.36 -29.27 40.13
N HIS A 85 23.67 -30.25 40.72
CA HIS A 85 22.22 -30.48 40.52
C HIS A 85 21.40 -29.23 40.81
N ALA A 86 21.63 -28.59 41.96
CA ALA A 86 20.90 -27.39 42.36
C ALA A 86 21.09 -26.22 41.38
N THR A 87 22.31 -26.04 40.86
CA THR A 87 22.63 -24.97 39.90
C THR A 87 21.97 -25.24 38.54
N VAL A 88 22.05 -26.47 38.04
CA VAL A 88 21.46 -26.85 36.75
C VAL A 88 19.93 -26.79 36.81
N PHE A 89 19.32 -27.27 37.90
CA PHE A 89 17.88 -27.17 38.12
C PHE A 89 17.41 -25.70 38.15
N LYS A 90 18.15 -24.82 38.82
CA LYS A 90 17.85 -23.38 38.86
C LYS A 90 17.94 -22.73 37.48
N LEU A 91 18.94 -23.10 36.67
CA LEU A 91 19.10 -22.59 35.30
C LEU A 91 18.00 -23.13 34.37
N PHE A 92 17.64 -24.41 34.50
CA PHE A 92 16.56 -25.04 33.77
C PHE A 92 15.22 -24.34 34.04
N TRP A 93 14.86 -24.12 35.31
CA TRP A 93 13.62 -23.40 35.64
C TRP A 93 13.62 -21.95 35.18
N LYS A 94 14.76 -21.25 35.23
CA LYS A 94 14.89 -19.91 34.65
C LYS A 94 14.66 -19.92 33.14
N LEU A 95 15.22 -20.91 32.43
CA LEU A 95 15.04 -21.05 30.99
C LEU A 95 13.58 -21.38 30.65
N MET A 96 12.95 -22.31 31.37
CA MET A 96 11.54 -22.65 31.20
C MET A 96 10.64 -21.44 31.41
N ALA A 97 10.88 -20.66 32.47
CA ALA A 97 10.14 -19.41 32.71
C ALA A 97 10.31 -18.40 31.56
N GLN A 98 11.53 -18.25 31.02
CA GLN A 98 11.77 -17.38 29.86
C GLN A 98 11.09 -17.88 28.58
N ILE A 99 11.07 -19.19 28.34
CA ILE A 99 10.40 -19.81 27.19
C ILE A 99 8.89 -19.58 27.28
N ILE A 100 8.28 -19.83 28.45
CA ILE A 100 6.85 -19.60 28.68
C ILE A 100 6.51 -18.12 28.44
N ALA A 101 7.28 -17.19 29.03
CA ALA A 101 7.04 -15.76 28.87
C ALA A 101 7.18 -15.30 27.40
N LYS A 102 8.18 -15.81 26.66
CA LYS A 102 8.34 -15.48 25.23
C LYS A 102 7.24 -16.07 24.37
N ASN A 103 6.79 -17.29 24.64
CA ASN A 103 5.70 -17.93 23.92
C ASN A 103 4.37 -17.17 24.13
N GLN A 104 4.11 -16.70 25.36
CA GLN A 104 2.95 -15.84 25.64
C GLN A 104 3.04 -14.50 24.89
N ALA A 105 4.22 -13.87 24.85
CA ALA A 105 4.42 -12.63 24.11
C ALA A 105 4.28 -12.82 22.59
N LEU A 106 4.71 -13.96 22.05
CA LEU A 106 4.53 -14.31 20.64
C LEU A 106 3.06 -14.57 20.29
N ALA A 107 2.32 -15.26 21.16
CA ALA A 107 0.88 -15.48 20.99
C ALA A 107 0.13 -14.13 20.97
N ALA A 108 0.41 -13.23 21.92
CA ALA A 108 -0.19 -11.90 21.93
C ALA A 108 0.11 -11.08 20.66
N LYS A 109 1.35 -11.15 20.14
CA LYS A 109 1.70 -10.51 18.86
C LYS A 109 1.02 -11.16 17.66
N ALA A 110 0.80 -12.47 17.69
CA ALA A 110 0.07 -13.16 16.63
C ALA A 110 -1.42 -12.76 16.61
N ASP A 111 -2.02 -12.57 17.78
CA ASP A 111 -3.39 -12.06 17.90
C ASP A 111 -3.49 -10.62 17.39
N GLU A 112 -2.53 -9.76 17.73
CA GLU A 112 -2.45 -8.37 17.23
C GLU A 112 -2.30 -8.32 15.70
N LEU A 113 -1.43 -9.13 15.12
CA LEU A 113 -1.27 -9.24 13.66
C LEU A 113 -2.54 -9.74 12.97
N THR A 114 -3.26 -10.65 13.61
CA THR A 114 -4.53 -11.18 13.08
C THR A 114 -5.63 -10.11 13.12
N ALA A 115 -5.67 -9.29 14.17
CA ALA A 115 -6.57 -8.14 14.26
C ALA A 115 -6.25 -7.10 13.18
N MET A 116 -4.98 -6.70 13.04
CA MET A 116 -4.54 -5.77 11.99
C MET A 116 -4.86 -6.29 10.59
N ALA A 117 -4.66 -7.58 10.32
CA ALA A 117 -4.98 -8.17 9.02
C ALA A 117 -6.48 -8.10 8.70
N LYS A 118 -7.35 -8.26 9.70
CA LYS A 118 -8.81 -8.06 9.54
C LYS A 118 -9.15 -6.60 9.24
N ASP A 119 -8.51 -5.66 9.93
CA ASP A 119 -8.73 -4.23 9.70
C ASP A 119 -8.30 -3.81 8.30
N TYR A 120 -7.13 -4.27 7.83
CA TYR A 120 -6.68 -4.04 6.46
C TYR A 120 -7.62 -4.63 5.41
N ALA A 121 -8.13 -5.85 5.65
CA ALA A 121 -9.09 -6.47 4.74
C ALA A 121 -10.42 -5.69 4.70
N ALA A 122 -10.88 -5.16 5.84
CA ALA A 122 -12.06 -4.32 5.92
C ALA A 122 -11.86 -2.98 5.18
N MET A 123 -10.72 -2.31 5.39
CA MET A 123 -10.36 -1.08 4.66
C MET A 123 -10.25 -1.30 3.15
N ALA A 124 -9.67 -2.43 2.72
CA ALA A 124 -9.58 -2.78 1.31
C ALA A 124 -10.98 -2.97 0.67
N LYS A 125 -11.91 -3.61 1.39
CA LYS A 125 -13.30 -3.78 0.94
C LYS A 125 -14.05 -2.45 0.86
N ASP A 126 -13.87 -1.58 1.86
CA ASP A 126 -14.46 -0.23 1.87
C ASP A 126 -13.93 0.61 0.70
N ASN A 127 -12.62 0.59 0.45
CA ASN A 127 -12.01 1.28 -0.69
C ASN A 127 -12.52 0.77 -2.05
N ALA A 128 -12.67 -0.55 -2.20
CA ALA A 128 -13.26 -1.13 -3.41
C ALA A 128 -14.70 -0.63 -3.64
N THR A 129 -15.52 -0.64 -2.58
CA THR A 129 -16.91 -0.17 -2.63
C THR A 129 -16.99 1.32 -2.99
N LYS A 130 -16.16 2.16 -2.35
CA LYS A 130 -16.09 3.60 -2.66
C LYS A 130 -15.61 3.87 -4.07
N THR A 131 -14.69 3.07 -4.59
CA THR A 131 -14.20 3.19 -5.97
C THR A 131 -15.30 2.90 -6.99
N GLU A 132 -16.10 1.87 -6.76
CA GLU A 132 -17.25 1.53 -7.61
C GLU A 132 -18.34 2.61 -7.57
N GLN A 133 -18.64 3.14 -6.36
CA GLN A 133 -19.56 4.26 -6.19
C GLN A 133 -19.07 5.50 -6.95
N LEU A 134 -17.80 5.88 -6.77
CA LEU A 134 -17.21 7.01 -7.49
C LEU A 134 -17.25 6.84 -9.00
N TYR A 135 -16.99 5.63 -9.52
CA TYR A 135 -17.10 5.34 -10.94
C TYR A 135 -18.54 5.54 -11.43
N THR A 136 -19.52 4.99 -10.71
CA THR A 136 -20.94 5.08 -11.06
C THR A 136 -21.42 6.54 -11.03
N THR A 137 -21.08 7.29 -9.98
CA THR A 137 -21.42 8.71 -9.87
C THR A 137 -20.79 9.54 -10.97
N LYS A 138 -19.53 9.26 -11.35
CA LYS A 138 -18.87 9.93 -12.48
C LYS A 138 -19.60 9.67 -13.80
N GLN A 139 -19.98 8.42 -14.07
CA GLN A 139 -20.74 8.10 -15.29
C GLN A 139 -22.09 8.83 -15.29
N GLN A 140 -22.82 8.82 -14.17
CA GLN A 140 -24.08 9.56 -14.03
C GLN A 140 -23.92 11.06 -14.28
N LEU A 141 -22.85 11.68 -13.78
CA LEU A 141 -22.54 13.08 -14.05
C LEU A 141 -22.33 13.32 -15.55
N LEU A 142 -21.54 12.49 -16.23
CA LEU A 142 -21.27 12.65 -17.66
C LEU A 142 -22.53 12.47 -18.52
N PHE A 143 -23.38 11.50 -18.20
CA PHE A 143 -24.67 11.33 -18.86
C PHE A 143 -25.60 12.52 -18.60
N ALA A 144 -25.66 13.03 -17.37
CA ALA A 144 -26.48 14.19 -17.03
C ALA A 144 -26.02 15.45 -17.77
N LEU A 145 -24.71 15.68 -17.90
CA LEU A 145 -24.17 16.79 -18.67
C LEU A 145 -24.52 16.68 -20.16
N SER A 146 -24.38 15.49 -20.75
CA SER A 146 -24.78 15.27 -22.15
C SER A 146 -26.28 15.47 -22.35
N ALA A 147 -27.13 14.98 -21.42
CA ALA A 147 -28.56 15.20 -21.45
C ALA A 147 -28.94 16.69 -21.27
N ALA A 148 -28.12 17.46 -20.55
CA ALA A 148 -28.24 18.91 -20.43
C ALA A 148 -27.72 19.68 -21.67
N GLY A 149 -27.29 18.98 -22.72
CA GLY A 149 -26.85 19.57 -23.98
C GLY A 149 -25.36 19.88 -24.08
N VAL A 150 -24.52 19.30 -23.20
CA VAL A 150 -23.06 19.46 -23.28
C VAL A 150 -22.48 18.50 -24.32
N PHE A 151 -21.97 19.04 -25.42
CA PHE A 151 -21.39 18.26 -26.53
C PHE A 151 -19.97 18.68 -26.90
N ASN A 152 -19.53 19.86 -26.46
CA ASN A 152 -18.22 20.41 -26.73
C ASN A 152 -17.80 21.43 -25.64
N ALA A 153 -16.60 21.99 -25.73
CA ALA A 153 -16.12 22.97 -24.74
C ALA A 153 -16.99 24.21 -24.64
N ARG A 154 -17.54 24.69 -25.77
CA ARG A 154 -18.44 25.84 -25.78
C ARG A 154 -19.72 25.58 -24.98
N SER A 155 -20.47 24.55 -25.34
CA SER A 155 -21.69 24.14 -24.64
C SER A 155 -21.41 23.76 -23.17
N PHE A 156 -20.21 23.25 -22.86
CA PHE A 156 -19.78 23.03 -21.48
C PHE A 156 -19.65 24.35 -20.70
N VAL A 157 -18.96 25.36 -21.24
CA VAL A 157 -18.83 26.68 -20.58
C VAL A 157 -20.19 27.37 -20.48
N GLU A 158 -21.06 27.23 -21.50
CA GLU A 158 -22.45 27.71 -21.44
C GLU A 158 -23.24 27.05 -20.29
N TYR A 159 -23.12 25.73 -20.14
CA TYR A 159 -23.72 24.99 -19.03
C TYR A 159 -23.22 25.51 -17.68
N VAL A 160 -21.90 25.69 -17.54
CA VAL A 160 -21.28 26.21 -16.31
C VAL A 160 -21.80 27.61 -15.98
N ALA A 161 -21.86 28.51 -16.97
CA ALA A 161 -22.40 29.85 -16.78
C ALA A 161 -23.88 29.81 -16.35
N ASN A 162 -24.68 28.93 -16.95
CA ASN A 162 -26.09 28.77 -16.59
C ASN A 162 -26.26 28.20 -15.17
N GLN A 163 -25.41 27.25 -14.78
CA GLN A 163 -25.41 26.70 -13.42
C GLN A 163 -25.03 27.77 -12.39
N TRP A 164 -23.94 28.50 -12.62
CA TRP A 164 -23.54 29.60 -11.73
C TRP A 164 -24.60 30.69 -11.63
N ARG A 165 -25.34 30.94 -12.73
CA ARG A 165 -26.47 31.86 -12.71
C ARG A 165 -27.57 31.41 -11.75
N GLN A 166 -27.87 30.11 -11.70
CA GLN A 166 -28.91 29.56 -10.81
C GLN A 166 -28.49 29.58 -9.33
N GLU A 167 -27.20 29.46 -9.06
CA GLU A 167 -26.66 29.49 -7.69
C GLU A 167 -26.64 30.90 -7.08
N GLN A 168 -26.71 31.94 -7.92
CA GLN A 168 -26.59 33.34 -7.48
C GLN A 168 -27.96 34.00 -7.25
N ALA A 169 -28.07 34.76 -6.16
CA ALA A 169 -29.25 35.58 -5.89
C ALA A 169 -29.51 36.57 -7.05
N GLY A 170 -30.71 36.53 -7.62
CA GLY A 170 -31.10 37.36 -8.76
C GLY A 170 -30.35 37.06 -10.05
N GLY A 171 -29.68 35.91 -10.17
CA GLY A 171 -28.81 35.60 -11.31
C GLY A 171 -29.49 35.67 -12.67
N SER A 172 -30.79 35.37 -12.77
CA SER A 172 -31.57 35.49 -14.01
C SER A 172 -31.54 36.90 -14.63
N ALA A 173 -31.38 37.94 -13.82
CA ALA A 173 -31.30 39.33 -14.27
C ALA A 173 -29.86 39.82 -14.54
N LYS A 174 -28.84 39.03 -14.18
CA LYS A 174 -27.43 39.42 -14.33
C LYS A 174 -26.94 39.21 -15.76
N LYS A 175 -26.09 40.14 -16.21
CA LYS A 175 -25.31 39.92 -17.44
C LYS A 175 -24.36 38.76 -17.25
N ARG A 176 -24.01 38.08 -18.34
CA ARG A 176 -23.16 36.88 -18.29
C ARG A 176 -21.81 37.16 -17.65
N GLN A 177 -21.16 38.27 -17.99
CA GLN A 177 -19.90 38.67 -17.39
C GLN A 177 -20.01 38.83 -15.86
N ASP A 178 -21.10 39.40 -15.36
CA ASP A 178 -21.35 39.54 -13.92
C ASP A 178 -21.54 38.17 -13.25
N VAL A 179 -22.21 37.23 -13.93
CA VAL A 179 -22.32 35.84 -13.46
C VAL A 179 -20.94 35.19 -13.34
N PHE A 180 -20.05 35.39 -14.31
CA PHE A 180 -18.69 34.87 -14.24
C PHE A 180 -17.87 35.53 -13.13
N LYS A 181 -17.95 36.86 -12.97
CA LYS A 181 -17.24 37.59 -11.89
C LYS A 181 -17.66 37.06 -10.52
N ASP A 182 -18.95 36.92 -10.26
CA ASP A 182 -19.46 36.42 -8.99
C ASP A 182 -19.21 34.91 -8.81
N GLY A 183 -19.27 34.14 -9.89
CA GLY A 183 -18.94 32.71 -9.89
C GLY A 183 -17.46 32.45 -9.57
N LEU A 184 -16.55 33.28 -10.08
CA LEU A 184 -15.12 33.21 -9.78
C LEU A 184 -14.84 33.59 -8.32
N ARG A 185 -15.51 34.62 -7.78
CA ARG A 185 -15.38 35.02 -6.36
C ARG A 185 -15.79 33.91 -5.38
N THR A 186 -16.74 33.07 -5.77
CA THR A 186 -17.21 31.95 -4.94
C THR A 186 -16.38 30.67 -5.14
N ARG A 187 -15.39 30.68 -6.04
CA ARG A 187 -14.59 29.50 -6.43
C ARG A 187 -13.09 29.82 -6.39
N PRO A 188 -12.50 29.97 -5.20
CA PRO A 188 -11.09 30.33 -5.06
C PRO A 188 -10.15 29.30 -5.70
N ASP A 189 -10.49 28.01 -5.67
CA ASP A 189 -9.66 26.96 -6.29
C ASP A 189 -9.60 27.08 -7.82
N LEU A 190 -10.70 27.50 -8.45
CA LEU A 190 -10.72 27.78 -9.89
C LEU A 190 -9.84 29.00 -10.21
N VAL A 191 -9.97 30.08 -9.42
CA VAL A 191 -9.13 31.27 -9.58
C VAL A 191 -7.64 30.91 -9.44
N LEU A 192 -7.27 30.14 -8.42
CA LEU A 192 -5.90 29.66 -8.23
C LEU A 192 -5.40 28.82 -9.41
N CYS A 193 -6.25 27.93 -9.94
CA CYS A 193 -5.92 27.16 -11.14
C CYS A 193 -5.65 28.08 -12.34
N LEU A 194 -6.51 29.07 -12.58
CA LEU A 194 -6.37 30.01 -13.69
C LEU A 194 -5.14 30.92 -13.53
N LEU A 195 -4.84 31.40 -12.33
CA LEU A 195 -3.62 32.19 -12.07
C LEU A 195 -2.36 31.39 -12.36
N ARG A 196 -2.35 30.10 -11.99
CA ARG A 196 -1.20 29.22 -12.18
C ARG A 196 -1.03 28.80 -13.63
N ASP A 197 -2.11 28.36 -14.27
CA ASP A 197 -2.04 27.70 -15.58
C ASP A 197 -2.27 28.68 -16.75
N VAL A 198 -2.82 29.87 -16.48
CA VAL A 198 -3.12 30.91 -17.48
C VAL A 198 -2.65 32.32 -17.04
N PRO A 199 -1.35 32.48 -16.72
CA PRO A 199 -0.82 33.75 -16.22
C PRO A 199 -0.97 34.91 -17.21
N SER A 200 -1.08 34.60 -18.52
CA SER A 200 -1.31 35.61 -19.57
C SER A 200 -2.61 36.38 -19.43
N TRP A 201 -3.63 35.83 -18.76
CA TRP A 201 -4.89 36.53 -18.51
C TRP A 201 -4.80 37.52 -17.36
N THR A 202 -3.81 37.36 -16.48
CA THR A 202 -3.71 38.12 -15.23
C THR A 202 -2.27 38.58 -14.97
N PRO A 203 -1.77 39.55 -15.75
CA PRO A 203 -0.49 40.18 -15.50
C PRO A 203 -0.31 40.59 -14.03
N ALA A 204 0.90 40.41 -13.50
CA ALA A 204 1.20 40.59 -12.07
C ALA A 204 0.91 42.01 -11.54
N SER A 205 0.84 43.01 -12.42
CA SER A 205 0.51 44.40 -12.08
C SER A 205 -0.97 44.65 -11.79
N MET A 206 -1.86 43.68 -12.05
CA MET A 206 -3.30 43.82 -11.84
C MET A 206 -3.67 43.66 -10.36
N THR A 207 -4.65 44.45 -9.90
CA THR A 207 -5.33 44.20 -8.61
C THR A 207 -6.19 42.94 -8.68
N ASP A 208 -6.61 42.40 -7.54
CA ASP A 208 -7.41 41.17 -7.52
C ASP A 208 -8.77 41.34 -8.21
N GLU A 209 -9.41 42.50 -8.09
CA GLU A 209 -10.63 42.83 -8.85
C GLU A 209 -10.38 42.85 -10.36
N GLN A 210 -9.27 43.43 -10.81
CA GLN A 210 -8.89 43.46 -12.23
C GLN A 210 -8.60 42.05 -12.76
N LYS A 211 -7.97 41.19 -11.95
CA LYS A 211 -7.74 39.79 -12.32
C LYS A 211 -9.05 39.05 -12.53
N VAL A 212 -10.01 39.18 -11.61
CA VAL A 212 -11.34 38.56 -11.73
C VAL A 212 -12.08 39.08 -12.96
N GLU A 213 -12.01 40.38 -13.23
CA GLU A 213 -12.63 40.98 -14.41
C GLU A 213 -12.02 40.47 -15.72
N SER A 214 -10.69 40.40 -15.79
CA SER A 214 -9.99 39.84 -16.95
C SER A 214 -10.32 38.36 -17.17
N MET A 215 -10.31 37.54 -16.11
CA MET A 215 -10.71 36.13 -16.20
C MET A 215 -12.14 35.99 -16.70
N ALA A 216 -13.09 36.75 -16.16
CA ALA A 216 -14.49 36.71 -16.58
C ALA A 216 -14.68 37.09 -18.06
N ALA A 217 -13.96 38.12 -18.53
CA ALA A 217 -14.00 38.51 -19.94
C ALA A 217 -13.45 37.41 -20.86
N ASN A 218 -12.34 36.77 -20.49
CA ASN A 218 -11.76 35.68 -21.27
C ASN A 218 -12.65 34.42 -21.29
N LEU A 219 -13.30 34.09 -20.17
CA LEU A 219 -14.28 33.00 -20.11
C LEU A 219 -15.48 33.24 -21.03
N GLU A 220 -15.97 34.49 -21.06
CA GLU A 220 -17.03 34.87 -22.00
C GLU A 220 -16.55 34.80 -23.46
N ALA A 221 -15.32 35.20 -23.74
CA ALA A 221 -14.74 35.11 -25.09
C ALA A 221 -14.63 33.65 -25.58
N ILE A 222 -14.17 32.71 -24.74
CA ILE A 222 -14.13 31.27 -25.08
C ILE A 222 -15.52 30.76 -25.47
N MET A 223 -16.54 31.18 -24.74
CA MET A 223 -17.91 30.76 -24.98
C MET A 223 -18.49 31.35 -26.27
N GLN A 224 -17.98 32.48 -26.75
CA GLN A 224 -18.39 33.10 -28.02
C GLN A 224 -17.60 32.59 -29.22
N ASP A 225 -16.44 32.01 -28.99
CA ASP A 225 -15.52 31.56 -30.02
C ASP A 225 -15.90 30.17 -30.56
N ALA A 226 -16.30 30.12 -31.83
CA ALA A 226 -16.76 28.91 -32.50
C ALA A 226 -15.65 27.87 -32.72
N SER A 227 -14.35 28.25 -32.72
CA SER A 227 -13.28 27.25 -32.82
C SER A 227 -13.19 26.34 -31.60
N ASN A 228 -13.85 26.69 -30.49
CA ASN A 228 -13.98 25.81 -29.33
C ASN A 228 -14.92 24.62 -29.54
N ASP A 229 -15.63 24.56 -30.67
CA ASP A 229 -16.43 23.39 -31.03
C ASP A 229 -15.56 22.16 -31.36
N VAL A 230 -14.26 22.36 -31.66
CA VAL A 230 -13.31 21.26 -31.91
C VAL A 230 -13.04 20.42 -30.66
N HIS A 231 -13.17 21.03 -29.48
CA HIS A 231 -13.02 20.32 -28.21
C HIS A 231 -14.31 19.57 -27.88
N SER A 232 -14.30 18.25 -28.09
CA SER A 232 -15.49 17.41 -27.95
C SER A 232 -15.79 17.03 -26.50
N PHE A 233 -17.04 16.71 -26.21
CA PHE A 233 -17.46 16.07 -24.97
C PHE A 233 -17.94 14.64 -25.27
N ASN A 234 -17.48 13.68 -24.47
CA ASN A 234 -17.83 12.28 -24.60
C ASN A 234 -18.42 11.76 -23.28
N THR A 235 -19.52 11.02 -23.33
CA THR A 235 -20.19 10.51 -22.11
C THR A 235 -19.39 9.47 -21.35
N ALA A 236 -18.43 8.80 -21.99
CA ALA A 236 -17.55 7.83 -21.33
C ALA A 236 -16.28 8.47 -20.77
N SER A 237 -15.77 9.55 -21.40
CA SER A 237 -14.46 10.14 -21.09
C SER A 237 -14.49 11.59 -20.59
N GLY A 238 -15.62 12.29 -20.69
CA GLY A 238 -15.72 13.72 -20.35
C GLY A 238 -15.21 14.64 -21.45
N LEU A 239 -14.60 15.76 -21.05
CA LEU A 239 -14.15 16.82 -21.96
C LEU A 239 -12.81 16.45 -22.61
N ILE A 240 -12.78 16.44 -23.95
CA ILE A 240 -11.59 16.13 -24.75
C ILE A 240 -11.09 17.42 -25.39
N LEU A 241 -9.94 17.89 -24.92
CA LEU A 241 -9.28 19.09 -25.41
C LEU A 241 -8.18 18.71 -26.39
N HIS A 242 -8.03 19.49 -27.45
CA HIS A 242 -7.01 19.31 -28.48
C HIS A 242 -5.94 20.38 -28.28
N ARG A 243 -4.73 19.97 -27.92
CA ARG A 243 -3.66 20.89 -27.54
C ARG A 243 -3.23 21.81 -28.68
N ASP A 244 -3.23 21.30 -29.91
CA ASP A 244 -2.63 21.96 -31.07
C ASP A 244 -3.64 22.73 -31.92
N VAL A 245 -4.94 22.54 -31.67
CA VAL A 245 -6.01 23.17 -32.46
C VAL A 245 -6.42 24.55 -31.90
N HIS A 246 -6.11 24.84 -30.63
CA HIS A 246 -6.41 26.14 -30.01
C HIS A 246 -5.21 26.72 -29.28
N ASN A 247 -5.30 28.01 -28.97
CA ASN A 247 -4.27 28.63 -28.14
C ASN A 247 -4.15 27.95 -26.76
N ARG A 248 -2.92 27.87 -26.27
CA ARG A 248 -2.58 27.22 -25.00
C ARG A 248 -3.35 27.78 -23.78
N PRO A 249 -3.57 29.11 -23.65
CA PRO A 249 -4.42 29.67 -22.59
C PRO A 249 -5.84 29.10 -22.55
N THR A 250 -6.50 28.96 -23.70
CA THR A 250 -7.85 28.42 -23.80
C THR A 250 -7.91 26.98 -23.30
N VAL A 251 -7.04 26.10 -23.79
CA VAL A 251 -6.99 24.68 -23.37
C VAL A 251 -6.73 24.57 -21.87
N ALA A 252 -5.79 25.34 -21.33
CA ALA A 252 -5.48 25.34 -19.90
C ALA A 252 -6.67 25.83 -19.05
N SER A 253 -7.35 26.90 -19.49
CA SER A 253 -8.52 27.43 -18.79
C SER A 253 -9.69 26.44 -18.77
N LEU A 254 -9.98 25.78 -19.91
CA LEU A 254 -11.02 24.75 -20.01
C LEU A 254 -10.72 23.57 -19.07
N SER A 255 -9.45 23.16 -18.97
CA SER A 255 -9.03 22.14 -18.01
C SER A 255 -9.27 22.57 -16.55
N CYS A 256 -8.99 23.83 -16.21
CA CYS A 256 -9.28 24.38 -14.89
C CYS A 256 -10.78 24.40 -14.57
N ILE A 257 -11.63 24.80 -15.53
CA ILE A 257 -13.09 24.79 -15.37
C ILE A 257 -13.59 23.36 -15.18
N ALA A 258 -13.15 22.42 -16.03
CA ALA A 258 -13.53 21.01 -15.93
C ALA A 258 -13.17 20.43 -14.55
N ARG A 259 -11.95 20.71 -14.06
CA ARG A 259 -11.51 20.32 -12.71
C ARG A 259 -12.42 20.92 -11.63
N SER A 260 -12.75 22.21 -11.71
CA SER A 260 -13.63 22.86 -10.74
C SER A 260 -15.05 22.28 -10.72
N MET A 261 -15.52 21.72 -11.83
CA MET A 261 -16.85 21.11 -11.96
C MET A 261 -16.83 19.59 -11.72
N GLY A 262 -15.68 19.00 -11.39
CA GLY A 262 -15.52 17.56 -11.21
C GLY A 262 -15.65 16.74 -12.50
N VAL A 263 -15.50 17.39 -13.66
CA VAL A 263 -15.62 16.76 -14.97
C VAL A 263 -14.25 16.23 -15.41
N PRO A 264 -14.12 14.93 -15.74
CA PRO A 264 -12.90 14.39 -16.34
C PRO A 264 -12.51 15.16 -17.61
N CYS A 265 -11.22 15.45 -17.74
CA CYS A 265 -10.68 16.21 -18.86
C CYS A 265 -9.44 15.51 -19.41
N HIS A 266 -9.41 15.29 -20.73
CA HIS A 266 -8.30 14.67 -21.44
C HIS A 266 -7.76 15.64 -22.47
N ILE A 267 -6.44 15.91 -22.42
CA ILE A 267 -5.76 16.75 -23.41
C ILE A 267 -5.08 15.81 -24.39
N LYS A 268 -5.52 15.82 -25.65
CA LYS A 268 -4.89 15.11 -26.76
C LYS A 268 -3.85 16.00 -27.42
N GLU A 269 -2.71 15.42 -27.70
CA GLU A 269 -1.70 15.96 -28.62
C GLU A 269 -1.97 15.29 -29.98
N GLU A 270 -1.83 16.02 -31.09
CA GLU A 270 -1.80 15.34 -32.37
C GLU A 270 -0.63 14.34 -32.36
N LYS A 271 -0.93 13.08 -32.69
CA LYS A 271 0.13 12.17 -33.11
C LYS A 271 0.75 12.82 -34.34
N GLU A 272 2.03 13.17 -34.28
CA GLU A 272 2.84 13.25 -35.49
C GLU A 272 2.70 11.89 -36.17
N ASP A 273 1.85 11.81 -37.18
CA ASP A 273 1.96 10.80 -38.22
C ASP A 273 3.30 11.07 -38.89
N ASN A 274 4.36 10.51 -38.31
CA ASN A 274 5.57 10.18 -39.06
C ASN A 274 5.14 9.11 -40.07
N ASP A 275 4.50 9.58 -41.13
CA ASP A 275 4.30 8.87 -42.37
C ASP A 275 5.71 8.61 -42.90
N ALA A 276 6.24 7.46 -42.49
CA ALA A 276 7.49 6.93 -42.99
C ALA A 276 7.28 6.69 -44.48
N THR A 277 7.58 7.73 -45.27
CA THR A 277 7.98 7.57 -46.66
C THR A 277 9.30 6.79 -46.64
N SER A 278 9.16 5.48 -46.59
CA SER A 278 10.25 4.52 -46.77
C SER A 278 9.73 3.32 -47.55
N ALA A 279 9.64 3.50 -48.87
CA ALA A 279 10.21 2.62 -49.90
C ALA A 279 9.91 3.18 -51.28
#